data_AF-A0A956NRG7-F1
#
_entry.id   AF-A0A956NRG7-F1
#
_cell.length_a   1.000
_cell.length_b   1.000
_cell.length_c   1.000
_cell.angle_alpha   90.00
_cell.angle_beta   90.00
_cell.angle_gamma   90.00
#
_symmetry.space_group_name_H-M   'P 1'
#
loop_
_entity.id
_entity.type
_entity.pdbx_description
1 polymer ?
#
loop_
_entity_poly.entity_id
_entity_poly.type
_entity_poly.pdbx_seq_one_letter_code
_entity_poly.pdbx_strand_id
1 'polypeptide(L)'
;MRTTGLIRTLLAAAAPAYLLAACTSETIVYRDREPFNEPVAAAAGFLGYYTASSKATTCGNCHVGHQSDWVTTRHADAYATLPATAQEFCKSCHSVNSNGNIATGTTGYDATQDEVYHDVQCEACHGPGLAHVQNPEVAANVPLANANLTDDGSSCAACHEGTHHPFVEQWKLSRHSQVESHTVGNASCASCHEGKTALLRFSGQDPVFRDKGDTEPWPTTCTVCHDPHADRNPGQLRLPVDNPDPEVNLCMQCHLRKIEPSGGSSRGNAPHAPQGAAVVGLAGYRPAGFVSPEDEIVSTHGSEANPRLCATCHVNKFTVNDAQGGFVFQAVGHTFGALPCVDGQGVPTGNSGCDYNTTSRTFASCVGAGCHATQAVASTALFSLRTQMNQLADQLWIDSNNNETIDAAPTDGGMLAIIKRDFPGAINASDNVISPADGAEFNVKLFGEGRYGNGDKSLAVHNPFLAKALLAANITELQQTYGVSLRDPGVAGLVQESIDAVRRRQPGLFRTGHGR
;
A
#
# COMPACT_ATOMS: atom_id res chain seq x y z
N MET A 1 -27.01 -90.78 -21.52
CA MET A 1 -27.42 -90.99 -20.11
C MET A 1 -27.27 -89.66 -19.40
N ARG A 2 -28.34 -88.89 -19.16
CA ARG A 2 -29.06 -88.79 -17.85
C ARG A 2 -28.04 -88.76 -16.71
N THR A 3 -27.79 -87.65 -16.04
CA THR A 3 -28.62 -86.85 -15.10
C THR A 3 -27.73 -85.65 -14.69
N THR A 4 -28.14 -84.43 -14.29
CA THR A 4 -29.27 -83.88 -13.52
C THR A 4 -29.06 -82.34 -13.61
N GLY A 5 -30.07 -81.52 -13.89
CA GLY A 5 -30.91 -80.88 -12.86
C GLY A 5 -30.17 -79.69 -12.23
N LEU A 6 -30.43 -78.44 -12.62
CA LEU A 6 -31.58 -77.59 -12.25
C LEU A 6 -31.12 -76.45 -11.31
N ILE A 7 -31.36 -75.22 -11.77
CA ILE A 7 -31.78 -74.00 -11.03
C ILE A 7 -30.87 -72.80 -11.36
N ARG A 8 -31.24 -71.92 -12.31
CA ARG A 8 -32.24 -70.83 -12.27
C ARG A 8 -31.79 -69.57 -11.50
N THR A 9 -31.53 -68.55 -12.32
CA THR A 9 -32.03 -67.16 -12.23
C THR A 9 -31.31 -66.12 -11.37
N LEU A 10 -31.21 -64.94 -12.01
CA LEU A 10 -31.12 -63.58 -11.50
C LEU A 10 -29.72 -62.99 -11.30
N LEU A 11 -29.12 -62.63 -12.45
CA LEU A 11 -28.37 -61.39 -12.59
C LEU A 11 -29.28 -60.20 -12.25
N ALA A 12 -28.99 -59.50 -11.16
CA ALA A 12 -29.38 -58.11 -10.97
C ALA A 12 -28.46 -57.42 -9.95
N ALA A 13 -27.74 -56.41 -10.44
CA ALA A 13 -27.33 -55.20 -9.74
C ALA A 13 -26.54 -55.34 -8.42
N ALA A 14 -25.21 -55.36 -8.49
CA ALA A 14 -24.34 -54.92 -7.40
C ALA A 14 -22.92 -54.56 -7.86
N ALA A 15 -22.79 -53.56 -8.74
CA ALA A 15 -21.52 -52.87 -8.98
C ALA A 15 -21.85 -51.47 -9.52
N PRO A 16 -21.95 -50.45 -8.64
CA PRO A 16 -20.75 -49.75 -8.18
C PRO A 16 -20.89 -49.23 -6.74
N ALA A 17 -20.46 -50.01 -5.74
CA ALA A 17 -20.34 -49.54 -4.35
C ALA A 17 -18.93 -49.74 -3.77
N TYR A 18 -17.99 -50.25 -4.57
CA TYR A 18 -16.65 -50.62 -4.11
C TYR A 18 -15.57 -49.54 -4.31
N LEU A 19 -15.91 -48.38 -4.92
CA LEU A 19 -14.97 -47.27 -5.09
C LEU A 19 -15.14 -46.13 -4.06
N LEU A 20 -16.11 -46.22 -3.15
CA LEU A 20 -16.35 -45.21 -2.11
C LEU A 20 -15.86 -45.62 -0.71
N ALA A 21 -15.27 -46.82 -0.56
CA ALA A 21 -14.82 -47.34 0.73
C ALA A 21 -13.29 -47.28 0.95
N ALA A 22 -12.54 -46.68 0.02
CA ALA A 22 -11.07 -46.68 0.06
C ALA A 22 -10.42 -45.44 0.71
N CYS A 23 -11.20 -44.49 1.25
CA CYS A 23 -10.67 -43.23 1.82
C CYS A 23 -11.12 -42.92 3.26
N THR A 24 -11.36 -43.91 4.12
CA THR A 24 -11.71 -43.64 5.54
C THR A 24 -11.09 -44.58 6.58
N SER A 25 -9.94 -45.19 6.30
CA SER A 25 -9.15 -45.84 7.37
C SER A 25 -8.20 -44.85 8.05
N GLU A 26 -8.72 -43.74 8.57
CA GLU A 26 -8.00 -42.97 9.59
C GLU A 26 -8.33 -43.60 10.94
N THR A 27 -7.49 -44.53 11.38
CA THR A 27 -7.44 -44.82 12.82
C THR A 27 -6.86 -43.57 13.47
N ILE A 28 -7.69 -42.74 14.10
CA ILE A 28 -7.22 -41.67 14.98
C ILE A 28 -6.49 -42.36 16.14
N VAL A 29 -5.18 -42.45 16.04
CA VAL A 29 -4.34 -42.92 17.14
C VAL A 29 -4.17 -41.74 18.08
N TYR A 30 -4.97 -41.70 19.15
CA TYR A 30 -4.69 -40.84 20.29
C TYR A 30 -3.33 -41.26 20.85
N ARG A 31 -2.35 -40.37 20.74
CA ARG A 31 -1.06 -40.52 21.42
C ARG A 31 -1.04 -39.52 22.56
N ASP A 32 -0.81 -40.02 23.77
CA ASP A 32 -0.45 -39.17 24.90
C ASP A 32 0.92 -38.57 24.57
N ARG A 33 0.90 -37.30 24.16
CA ARG A 33 2.09 -36.49 23.92
C ARG A 33 1.96 -35.28 24.83
N GLU A 34 2.98 -35.04 25.63
CA GLU A 34 3.02 -33.84 26.48
C GLU A 34 2.83 -32.60 25.60
N PRO A 35 1.96 -31.65 26.00
CA PRO A 35 1.58 -30.53 25.15
C PRO A 35 2.73 -29.55 24.89
N PHE A 36 3.79 -29.59 25.71
CA PHE A 36 4.99 -28.77 25.56
C PHE A 36 6.23 -29.50 26.10
N ASN A 37 7.41 -29.05 25.68
CA ASN A 37 8.67 -29.45 26.30
C ASN A 37 8.92 -28.53 27.50
N GLU A 38 9.31 -29.09 28.65
CA GLU A 38 9.68 -28.29 29.82
C GLU A 38 10.86 -27.36 29.47
N PRO A 39 10.69 -26.03 29.55
CA PRO A 39 11.75 -25.11 29.19
C PRO A 39 12.84 -25.12 30.27
N VAL A 40 14.08 -24.91 29.85
CA VAL A 40 15.20 -24.74 30.80
C VAL A 40 15.00 -23.44 31.60
N ALA A 41 15.38 -23.45 32.89
CA ALA A 41 15.17 -22.30 33.77
C ALA A 41 15.80 -20.99 33.23
N ALA A 42 16.95 -21.11 32.56
CA ALA A 42 17.64 -19.97 31.94
C ALA A 42 16.83 -19.30 30.82
N ALA A 43 15.90 -20.02 30.18
CA ALA A 43 15.05 -19.46 29.14
C ALA A 43 13.92 -18.58 29.69
N ALA A 44 13.76 -18.45 31.02
CA ALA A 44 12.79 -17.56 31.65
C ALA A 44 11.32 -17.76 31.18
N GLY A 45 10.92 -19.00 30.93
CA GLY A 45 9.56 -19.35 30.53
C GLY A 45 9.27 -19.30 29.03
N PHE A 46 10.29 -19.06 28.19
CA PHE A 46 10.21 -19.25 26.75
C PHE A 46 10.29 -20.73 26.40
N LEU A 47 9.39 -21.19 25.53
CA LEU A 47 9.21 -22.60 25.18
C LEU A 47 9.95 -23.00 23.90
N GLY A 48 9.94 -22.12 22.90
CA GLY A 48 10.54 -22.34 21.59
C GLY A 48 9.88 -23.47 20.79
N TYR A 49 10.69 -24.10 19.95
CA TYR A 49 10.30 -25.25 19.15
C TYR A 49 10.00 -26.45 20.01
N TYR A 50 8.85 -27.05 19.73
CA TYR A 50 8.54 -28.38 20.23
C TYR A 50 9.25 -29.47 19.42
N THR A 51 9.43 -29.25 18.13
CA THR A 51 10.25 -30.10 17.25
C THR A 51 10.94 -29.23 16.21
N ALA A 52 12.19 -28.87 16.46
CA ALA A 52 12.96 -27.92 15.64
C ALA A 52 13.14 -28.40 14.19
N SER A 53 13.37 -29.70 13.97
CA SER A 53 13.58 -30.27 12.64
C SER A 53 12.39 -30.11 11.69
N SER A 54 11.17 -29.96 12.22
CA SER A 54 9.96 -29.72 11.45
C SER A 54 9.39 -28.32 11.66
N LYS A 55 10.14 -27.44 12.34
CA LYS A 55 9.72 -26.07 12.72
C LYS A 55 8.37 -26.04 13.45
N ALA A 56 8.06 -27.09 14.21
CA ALA A 56 6.82 -27.15 14.99
C ALA A 56 7.05 -26.41 16.31
N THR A 57 6.44 -25.24 16.48
CA THR A 57 6.49 -24.49 17.74
C THR A 57 5.63 -25.18 18.79
N THR A 58 5.92 -24.93 20.06
CA THR A 58 5.07 -25.39 21.16
C THR A 58 3.64 -24.84 21.03
N CYS A 59 3.50 -23.57 20.60
CA CYS A 59 2.22 -22.93 20.34
C CYS A 59 1.40 -23.67 19.26
N GLY A 60 2.09 -24.21 18.25
CA GLY A 60 1.48 -24.93 17.13
C GLY A 60 0.81 -26.25 17.48
N ASN A 61 1.05 -26.80 18.67
CA ASN A 61 0.32 -27.98 19.15
C ASN A 61 -1.17 -27.69 19.38
N CYS A 62 -1.52 -26.44 19.72
CA CYS A 62 -2.91 -26.00 19.94
C CYS A 62 -3.40 -25.02 18.86
N HIS A 63 -2.54 -24.10 18.40
CA HIS A 63 -2.87 -23.08 17.40
C HIS A 63 -2.47 -23.52 15.99
N VAL A 64 -3.00 -24.67 15.56
CA VAL A 64 -2.59 -25.36 14.33
C VAL A 64 -2.70 -24.49 13.07
N GLY A 65 -3.72 -23.64 12.96
CA GLY A 65 -3.92 -22.76 11.82
C GLY A 65 -2.86 -21.65 11.74
N HIS A 66 -2.53 -21.02 12.87
CA HIS A 66 -1.45 -20.02 12.89
C HIS A 66 -0.09 -20.66 12.66
N GLN A 67 0.15 -21.87 13.18
CA GLN A 67 1.39 -22.60 12.91
C GLN A 67 1.53 -22.97 11.42
N SER A 68 0.46 -23.43 10.77
CA SER A 68 0.50 -23.77 9.34
C SER A 68 0.76 -22.56 8.46
N ASP A 69 0.24 -21.40 8.83
CA ASP A 69 0.50 -20.15 8.11
C ASP A 69 1.90 -19.61 8.44
N TRP A 70 2.31 -19.56 9.71
CA TRP A 70 3.55 -18.93 10.16
C TRP A 70 4.78 -19.63 9.59
N VAL A 71 4.76 -20.97 9.48
CA VAL A 71 5.90 -21.72 8.94
C VAL A 71 6.19 -21.39 7.48
N THR A 72 5.26 -20.75 6.76
CA THR A 72 5.45 -20.27 5.39
C THR A 72 6.14 -18.90 5.32
N THR A 73 6.27 -18.21 6.45
CA THR A 73 6.82 -16.85 6.52
C THR A 73 8.35 -16.87 6.55
N ARG A 74 8.97 -15.74 6.15
CA ARG A 74 10.43 -15.58 6.29
C ARG A 74 10.90 -15.49 7.74
N HIS A 75 10.02 -15.13 8.67
CA HIS A 75 10.33 -15.16 10.10
C HIS A 75 10.63 -16.58 10.58
N ALA A 76 9.92 -17.58 10.05
CA ALA A 76 10.18 -18.98 10.35
C ALA A 76 11.50 -19.51 9.78
N ASP A 77 12.19 -18.76 8.91
CA ASP A 77 13.49 -19.09 8.31
C ASP A 77 14.60 -18.09 8.68
N ALA A 78 14.34 -17.16 9.61
CA ALA A 78 15.22 -16.03 9.86
C ALA A 78 16.65 -16.45 10.22
N TYR A 79 16.84 -17.43 11.10
CA TYR A 79 18.16 -17.84 11.57
C TYR A 79 19.02 -18.41 10.44
N ALA A 80 18.40 -19.15 9.50
CA ALA A 80 19.10 -19.72 8.35
C ALA A 80 19.66 -18.66 7.37
N THR A 81 19.19 -17.41 7.46
CA THR A 81 19.71 -16.30 6.63
C THR A 81 21.03 -15.71 7.17
N LEU A 82 21.42 -16.05 8.39
CA LEU A 82 22.64 -15.53 9.00
C LEU A 82 23.89 -16.18 8.40
N PRO A 83 24.94 -15.40 8.11
CA PRO A 83 26.24 -15.98 7.79
C PRO A 83 26.85 -16.64 9.03
N ALA A 84 27.75 -17.61 8.84
CA ALA A 84 28.47 -18.25 9.95
C ALA A 84 29.27 -17.26 10.82
N THR A 85 29.58 -16.07 10.30
CA THR A 85 30.29 -14.97 10.99
C THR A 85 29.35 -13.93 11.60
N ALA A 86 28.05 -14.22 11.66
CA ALA A 86 27.05 -13.31 12.23
C ALA A 86 27.42 -12.94 13.68
N GLN A 87 27.34 -11.65 13.97
CA GLN A 87 27.56 -11.12 15.31
C GLN A 87 26.36 -11.47 16.21
N GLU A 88 26.57 -11.46 17.53
CA GLU A 88 25.51 -11.81 18.49
C GLU A 88 24.25 -10.97 18.34
N PHE A 89 24.39 -9.65 18.10
CA PHE A 89 23.22 -8.78 17.88
C PHE A 89 22.38 -9.20 16.66
N CYS A 90 23.00 -9.83 15.64
CA CYS A 90 22.26 -10.38 14.50
C CYS A 90 21.47 -11.61 14.92
N LYS A 91 22.07 -12.49 15.72
CA LYS A 91 21.42 -13.70 16.24
C LYS A 91 20.23 -13.33 17.12
N SER A 92 20.36 -12.29 17.95
CA SER A 92 19.27 -11.82 18.80
C SER A 92 18.05 -11.32 18.00
N CYS A 93 18.23 -10.80 16.78
CA CYS A 93 17.09 -10.40 15.93
C CYS A 93 16.52 -11.55 15.09
N HIS A 94 17.19 -12.71 15.07
CA HIS A 94 16.88 -13.87 14.24
C HIS A 94 16.55 -15.12 15.08
N SER A 95 16.26 -14.92 16.36
CA SER A 95 15.94 -15.96 17.34
C SER A 95 14.92 -15.43 18.35
N VAL A 96 14.40 -16.32 19.19
CA VAL A 96 13.47 -15.99 20.27
C VAL A 96 14.23 -15.52 21.52
N ASN A 97 14.00 -14.28 21.95
CA ASN A 97 14.52 -13.70 23.20
C ASN A 97 13.59 -12.55 23.66
N SER A 98 14.11 -11.56 24.38
CA SER A 98 13.35 -10.39 24.83
C SER A 98 13.02 -9.37 23.73
N ASN A 99 13.66 -9.41 22.57
CA ASN A 99 13.45 -8.43 21.50
C ASN A 99 12.06 -8.61 20.87
N GLY A 100 11.32 -7.52 20.75
CA GLY A 100 10.04 -7.49 20.05
C GLY A 100 8.83 -7.91 20.88
N ASN A 101 9.05 -8.21 22.16
CA ASN A 101 8.01 -8.54 23.13
C ASN A 101 8.25 -7.85 24.48
N ILE A 102 7.37 -8.12 25.45
CA ILE A 102 7.39 -7.44 26.75
C ILE A 102 8.38 -8.02 27.76
N ALA A 103 9.06 -9.12 27.43
CA ALA A 103 10.06 -9.70 28.32
C ALA A 103 11.26 -8.76 28.46
N THR A 104 11.98 -8.88 29.57
CA THR A 104 13.15 -8.06 29.86
C THR A 104 14.30 -8.94 30.33
N GLY A 105 15.53 -8.43 30.15
CA GLY A 105 16.74 -9.15 30.52
C GLY A 105 17.13 -10.24 29.52
N THR A 106 18.12 -11.04 29.89
CA THR A 106 18.66 -12.12 29.05
C THR A 106 17.77 -13.35 29.14
N THR A 107 17.02 -13.67 28.09
CA THR A 107 16.04 -14.76 28.03
C THR A 107 16.18 -15.58 26.74
N GLY A 108 15.46 -16.69 26.61
CA GLY A 108 15.40 -17.50 25.39
C GLY A 108 16.78 -17.86 24.83
N TYR A 109 17.00 -17.57 23.54
CA TYR A 109 18.26 -17.81 22.84
C TYR A 109 19.45 -17.07 23.48
N ASP A 110 19.29 -15.80 23.86
CA ASP A 110 20.40 -15.01 24.44
C ASP A 110 20.91 -15.63 25.76
N ALA A 111 20.05 -16.35 26.49
CA ALA A 111 20.41 -17.04 27.72
C ALA A 111 20.93 -18.47 27.53
N THR A 112 20.53 -19.14 26.45
CA THR A 112 20.71 -20.60 26.30
C THR A 112 21.57 -20.99 25.10
N GLN A 113 21.54 -20.21 24.02
CA GLN A 113 22.11 -20.52 22.70
C GLN A 113 21.59 -21.84 22.11
N ASP A 114 20.39 -22.26 22.52
CA ASP A 114 19.79 -23.52 22.08
C ASP A 114 19.04 -23.36 20.75
N GLU A 115 19.15 -24.37 19.87
CA GLU A 115 18.50 -24.40 18.56
C GLU A 115 16.97 -24.39 18.66
N VAL A 116 16.39 -24.76 19.80
CA VAL A 116 14.94 -24.66 20.02
C VAL A 116 14.44 -23.21 19.94
N TYR A 117 15.32 -22.22 20.10
CA TYR A 117 14.98 -20.80 20.01
C TYR A 117 15.42 -20.15 18.69
N HIS A 118 15.91 -20.90 17.71
CA HIS A 118 16.21 -20.35 16.39
C HIS A 118 14.94 -19.85 15.69
N ASP A 119 15.11 -18.90 14.76
CA ASP A 119 14.06 -18.24 13.98
C ASP A 119 13.19 -17.28 14.80
N VAL A 120 12.46 -16.39 14.11
CA VAL A 120 11.53 -15.45 14.74
C VAL A 120 10.20 -16.17 14.93
N GLN A 121 10.08 -16.87 16.07
CA GLN A 121 8.90 -17.67 16.42
C GLN A 121 7.80 -16.83 17.10
N CYS A 122 6.69 -17.47 17.47
CA CYS A 122 5.54 -16.85 18.13
C CYS A 122 5.95 -15.98 19.34
N GLU A 123 6.83 -16.53 20.18
CA GLU A 123 7.25 -15.89 21.43
C GLU A 123 8.17 -14.67 21.21
N ALA A 124 8.74 -14.48 20.01
CA ALA A 124 9.51 -13.27 19.70
C ALA A 124 8.62 -12.01 19.73
N CYS A 125 7.34 -12.12 19.38
CA CYS A 125 6.39 -11.01 19.45
C CYS A 125 5.44 -11.11 20.65
N HIS A 126 5.00 -12.33 21.00
CA HIS A 126 4.01 -12.55 22.06
C HIS A 126 4.64 -12.62 23.46
N GLY A 127 5.94 -12.90 23.56
CA GLY A 127 6.63 -13.15 24.82
C GLY A 127 6.49 -14.59 25.32
N PRO A 128 6.97 -14.88 26.54
CA PRO A 128 7.08 -16.23 27.08
C PRO A 128 5.71 -16.91 27.28
N GLY A 129 5.57 -18.13 26.77
CA GLY A 129 4.32 -18.88 26.75
C GLY A 129 4.08 -19.84 27.91
N LEU A 130 5.05 -20.06 28.82
CA LEU A 130 4.95 -21.13 29.83
C LEU A 130 3.69 -21.04 30.72
N ALA A 131 3.36 -19.84 31.22
CA ALA A 131 2.17 -19.66 32.06
C ALA A 131 0.87 -19.95 31.28
N HIS A 132 0.86 -19.65 29.98
CA HIS A 132 -0.27 -19.91 29.10
C HIS A 132 -0.46 -21.40 28.86
N VAL A 133 0.58 -22.13 28.46
CA VAL A 133 0.45 -23.56 28.15
C VAL A 133 0.10 -24.40 29.37
N GLN A 134 0.48 -23.95 30.58
CA GLN A 134 0.10 -24.59 31.84
C GLN A 134 -1.37 -24.34 32.22
N ASN A 135 -1.92 -23.17 31.86
CA ASN A 135 -3.28 -22.77 32.22
C ASN A 135 -3.93 -21.95 31.07
N PRO A 136 -4.29 -22.58 29.95
CA PRO A 136 -4.67 -21.86 28.72
C PRO A 136 -6.01 -21.13 28.83
N GLU A 137 -6.90 -21.58 29.72
CA GLU A 137 -8.21 -20.98 29.96
C GLU A 137 -8.14 -19.68 30.80
N VAL A 138 -6.99 -19.39 31.41
CA VAL A 138 -6.80 -18.16 32.18
C VAL A 138 -6.47 -17.03 31.23
N ALA A 139 -7.44 -16.14 30.97
CA ALA A 139 -7.28 -15.02 30.04
C ALA A 139 -6.05 -14.14 30.33
N ALA A 140 -5.69 -13.95 31.61
CA ALA A 140 -4.52 -13.18 32.01
C ALA A 140 -3.17 -13.83 31.62
N ASN A 141 -3.17 -15.12 31.29
CA ASN A 141 -1.97 -15.84 30.87
C ASN A 141 -1.77 -15.79 29.35
N VAL A 142 -2.74 -15.32 28.56
CA VAL A 142 -2.62 -15.26 27.09
C VAL A 142 -1.52 -14.26 26.72
N PRO A 143 -0.45 -14.70 26.03
CA PRO A 143 0.64 -13.82 25.65
C PRO A 143 0.21 -13.01 24.43
N LEU A 144 0.17 -11.69 24.57
CA LEU A 144 -0.29 -10.76 23.53
C LEU A 144 0.86 -9.91 23.02
N ALA A 145 1.01 -9.87 21.69
CA ALA A 145 1.93 -8.98 21.01
C ALA A 145 1.44 -7.53 21.01
N ASN A 146 2.38 -6.58 20.94
CA ASN A 146 2.05 -5.18 20.64
C ASN A 146 1.87 -4.99 19.14
N ALA A 147 0.84 -4.26 18.76
CA ALA A 147 0.60 -3.89 17.35
C ALA A 147 1.02 -2.46 17.02
N ASN A 148 1.24 -1.62 18.04
CA ASN A 148 1.79 -0.28 17.93
C ASN A 148 3.31 -0.26 18.09
N LEU A 149 3.93 0.88 17.73
CA LEU A 149 5.36 1.17 17.84
C LEU A 149 5.66 2.21 18.93
N THR A 150 4.82 2.30 19.98
CA THR A 150 5.06 3.25 21.09
C THR A 150 6.21 2.82 21.99
N ASP A 151 6.45 1.51 22.07
CA ASP A 151 7.64 0.93 22.68
C ASP A 151 8.41 0.17 21.60
N ASP A 152 9.48 0.79 21.10
CA ASP A 152 10.26 0.24 19.99
C ASP A 152 10.86 -1.13 20.37
N GLY A 153 11.26 -1.33 21.64
CA GLY A 153 11.88 -2.57 22.12
C GLY A 153 10.93 -3.77 22.22
N SER A 154 9.62 -3.52 22.32
CA SER A 154 8.59 -4.56 22.44
C SER A 154 7.65 -4.63 21.23
N SER A 155 8.14 -4.23 20.06
CA SER A 155 7.40 -4.23 18.80
C SER A 155 8.27 -4.68 17.63
N CYS A 156 7.76 -4.59 16.39
CA CYS A 156 8.53 -4.87 15.17
C CYS A 156 9.86 -4.08 15.12
N ALA A 157 9.90 -2.93 15.79
CA ALA A 157 11.04 -2.03 15.77
C ALA A 157 12.30 -2.57 16.43
N ALA A 158 12.17 -3.51 17.36
CA ALA A 158 13.32 -4.10 18.06
C ALA A 158 14.31 -4.83 17.12
N CYS A 159 13.83 -5.25 15.94
CA CYS A 159 14.64 -5.93 14.93
C CYS A 159 14.70 -5.16 13.60
N HIS A 160 13.65 -4.40 13.28
CA HIS A 160 13.52 -3.67 12.02
C HIS A 160 13.95 -2.21 12.13
N GLU A 161 15.17 -2.01 12.62
CA GLU A 161 15.84 -0.72 12.78
C GLU A 161 17.30 -0.74 12.28
N GLY A 162 17.95 0.42 12.34
CA GLY A 162 19.36 0.60 12.04
C GLY A 162 19.67 0.62 10.54
N THR A 163 20.93 0.50 10.17
CA THR A 163 21.38 0.75 8.78
C THR A 163 21.05 -0.36 7.79
N HIS A 164 20.88 -1.60 8.26
CA HIS A 164 20.59 -2.77 7.42
C HIS A 164 19.09 -3.01 7.23
N HIS A 165 18.27 -2.65 8.22
CA HIS A 165 16.81 -2.84 8.21
C HIS A 165 16.05 -1.59 8.69
N PRO A 166 16.26 -0.39 8.10
CA PRO A 166 15.72 0.88 8.59
C PRO A 166 14.20 1.06 8.35
N PHE A 167 13.37 0.04 8.60
CA PHE A 167 11.95 0.11 8.31
C PHE A 167 11.26 1.14 9.20
N VAL A 168 11.58 1.17 10.49
CA VAL A 168 10.99 2.10 11.45
C VAL A 168 11.43 3.52 11.19
N GLU A 169 12.71 3.75 10.94
CA GLU A 169 13.25 5.08 10.62
C GLU A 169 12.64 5.62 9.34
N GLN A 170 12.51 4.79 8.31
CA GLN A 170 11.87 5.20 7.07
C GLN A 170 10.36 5.41 7.23
N TRP A 171 9.68 4.56 7.99
CA TRP A 171 8.26 4.75 8.30
C TRP A 171 8.02 6.04 9.09
N LYS A 172 8.88 6.36 10.08
CA LYS A 172 8.86 7.61 10.85
C LYS A 172 9.00 8.85 9.94
N LEU A 173 9.70 8.74 8.81
CA LEU A 173 9.79 9.80 7.79
C LEU A 173 8.56 9.93 6.88
N SER A 174 7.62 8.99 6.94
CA SER A 174 6.38 9.01 6.16
C SER A 174 5.23 9.67 6.92
N ARG A 175 4.17 10.05 6.21
CA ARG A 175 2.93 10.52 6.87
C ARG A 175 2.11 9.39 7.51
N HIS A 176 2.38 8.13 7.18
CA HIS A 176 1.69 7.00 7.83
C HIS A 176 2.06 6.87 9.31
N SER A 177 3.19 7.45 9.75
CA SER A 177 3.58 7.52 11.16
C SER A 177 2.84 8.58 11.98
N GLN A 178 2.02 9.40 11.32
CA GLN A 178 1.36 10.54 11.94
C GLN A 178 -0.13 10.24 12.16
N VAL A 179 -0.64 10.67 13.31
CA VAL A 179 -2.06 10.62 13.65
C VAL A 179 -2.74 11.90 13.16
N GLU A 180 -3.77 11.76 12.34
CA GLU A 180 -4.62 12.87 11.89
C GLU A 180 -5.81 13.06 12.85
N SER A 181 -5.59 13.67 14.01
CA SER A 181 -6.53 13.69 15.15
C SER A 181 -7.95 14.15 14.82
N HIS A 182 -8.11 15.10 13.90
CA HIS A 182 -9.40 15.63 13.46
C HIS A 182 -10.28 14.61 12.70
N THR A 183 -9.70 13.49 12.27
CA THR A 183 -10.39 12.46 11.47
C THR A 183 -10.86 11.27 12.31
N VAL A 184 -10.20 11.00 13.44
CA VAL A 184 -10.35 9.76 14.24
C VAL A 184 -11.78 9.58 14.75
N GLY A 185 -12.48 10.66 15.09
CA GLY A 185 -13.86 10.60 15.58
C GLY A 185 -14.92 10.32 14.51
N ASN A 186 -14.56 10.28 13.21
CA ASN A 186 -15.49 10.01 12.12
C ASN A 186 -15.24 8.62 11.55
N ALA A 187 -16.23 7.71 11.65
CA ALA A 187 -16.08 6.33 11.19
C ALA A 187 -15.66 6.20 9.72
N SER A 188 -16.12 7.09 8.84
CA SER A 188 -15.73 7.07 7.42
C SER A 188 -14.25 7.43 7.22
N CYS A 189 -13.69 8.28 8.07
CA CYS A 189 -12.28 8.69 8.00
C CYS A 189 -11.36 7.74 8.79
N ALA A 190 -11.82 7.26 9.96
CA ALA A 190 -11.08 6.35 10.82
C ALA A 190 -10.69 5.04 10.11
N SER A 191 -11.50 4.58 9.15
CA SER A 191 -11.19 3.41 8.31
C SER A 191 -9.87 3.45 7.56
N CYS A 192 -9.23 4.63 7.48
CA CYS A 192 -7.91 4.84 6.90
C CYS A 192 -6.96 5.67 7.78
N HIS A 193 -7.47 6.50 8.67
CA HIS A 193 -6.67 7.45 9.47
C HIS A 193 -6.50 7.07 10.94
N GLU A 194 -7.04 5.93 11.38
CA GLU A 194 -6.81 5.38 12.71
C GLU A 194 -6.32 3.94 12.58
N GLY A 195 -5.14 3.66 13.12
CA GLY A 195 -4.42 2.40 12.93
C GLY A 195 -5.20 1.16 13.36
N LYS A 196 -5.89 1.19 14.50
CA LYS A 196 -6.67 0.03 15.00
C LYS A 196 -7.87 -0.26 14.10
N THR A 197 -8.56 0.78 13.65
CA THR A 197 -9.73 0.70 12.77
C THR A 197 -9.32 0.22 11.38
N ALA A 198 -8.22 0.74 10.85
CA ALA A 198 -7.65 0.28 9.59
C ALA A 198 -7.20 -1.19 9.68
N LEU A 199 -6.52 -1.58 10.78
CA LEU A 199 -6.13 -2.96 11.05
C LEU A 199 -7.33 -3.90 11.13
N LEU A 200 -8.39 -3.51 11.85
CA LEU A 200 -9.66 -4.27 11.90
C LEU A 200 -10.24 -4.47 10.50
N ARG A 201 -10.31 -3.41 9.70
CA ARG A 201 -10.79 -3.48 8.31
C ARG A 201 -9.94 -4.43 7.46
N PHE A 202 -8.62 -4.33 7.54
CA PHE A 202 -7.70 -5.05 6.64
C PHE A 202 -7.47 -6.50 7.07
N SER A 203 -7.63 -6.80 8.36
CA SER A 203 -7.53 -8.19 8.86
C SER A 203 -8.80 -9.01 8.60
N GLY A 204 -9.94 -8.35 8.35
CA GLY A 204 -11.22 -9.03 8.06
C GLY A 204 -11.84 -9.75 9.26
N GLN A 205 -11.21 -9.66 10.43
CA GLN A 205 -11.64 -10.25 11.70
C GLN A 205 -11.24 -9.32 12.83
N ASP A 206 -11.80 -9.47 14.03
CA ASP A 206 -11.43 -8.63 15.17
C ASP A 206 -10.07 -9.07 15.76
N PRO A 207 -8.96 -8.35 15.51
CA PRO A 207 -7.64 -8.77 15.98
C PRO A 207 -7.53 -8.64 17.50
N VAL A 208 -6.76 -9.52 18.14
CA VAL A 208 -6.45 -9.44 19.58
C VAL A 208 -4.97 -9.12 19.73
N PHE A 209 -4.67 -8.02 20.41
CA PHE A 209 -3.31 -7.55 20.69
C PHE A 209 -3.33 -6.76 22.00
N ARG A 210 -2.16 -6.58 22.59
CA ARG A 210 -2.00 -6.09 23.96
C ARG A 210 -2.57 -4.68 24.17
N ASP A 211 -2.30 -3.83 23.21
CA ASP A 211 -2.54 -2.39 23.21
C ASP A 211 -3.90 -2.02 22.57
N LYS A 212 -4.78 -3.02 22.36
CA LYS A 212 -6.13 -2.84 21.78
C LYS A 212 -7.04 -1.92 22.58
N GLY A 213 -6.94 -1.98 23.90
CA GLY A 213 -7.75 -1.18 24.82
C GLY A 213 -7.30 0.28 24.97
N ASP A 214 -6.16 0.65 24.39
CA ASP A 214 -5.60 2.00 24.57
C ASP A 214 -6.53 3.05 23.96
N THR A 215 -6.73 4.16 24.67
CA THR A 215 -7.60 5.24 24.23
C THR A 215 -6.93 6.17 23.21
N GLU A 216 -5.60 6.16 23.16
CA GLU A 216 -4.85 6.99 22.24
C GLU A 216 -5.04 6.51 20.79
N PRO A 217 -5.26 7.43 19.83
CA PRO A 217 -5.33 7.07 18.43
C PRO A 217 -3.97 6.60 17.91
N TRP A 218 -3.99 5.65 16.98
CA TRP A 218 -2.77 5.11 16.42
C TRP A 218 -2.49 5.62 15.01
N PRO A 219 -1.21 5.79 14.64
CA PRO A 219 -0.83 5.95 13.25
C PRO A 219 -1.06 4.63 12.48
N THR A 220 -0.89 4.67 11.16
CA THR A 220 -0.91 3.45 10.34
C THR A 220 0.40 2.70 10.52
N THR A 221 0.42 1.71 11.40
CA THR A 221 1.62 0.93 11.76
C THR A 221 1.86 -0.26 10.82
N CYS A 222 2.95 -1.01 11.04
CA CYS A 222 3.35 -2.16 10.24
C CYS A 222 2.24 -3.21 10.08
N THR A 223 1.52 -3.50 11.17
CA THR A 223 0.50 -4.56 11.23
C THR A 223 -0.73 -4.27 10.38
N VAL A 224 -0.98 -3.00 10.04
CA VAL A 224 -2.07 -2.61 9.13
C VAL A 224 -1.82 -3.19 7.73
N CYS A 225 -0.57 -3.16 7.25
CA CYS A 225 -0.22 -3.66 5.93
C CYS A 225 0.24 -5.13 5.95
N HIS A 226 0.92 -5.54 7.01
CA HIS A 226 1.56 -6.85 7.11
C HIS A 226 0.82 -7.78 8.08
N ASP A 227 0.64 -9.05 7.68
CA ASP A 227 0.18 -10.12 8.57
C ASP A 227 1.40 -10.90 9.11
N PRO A 228 1.77 -10.73 10.39
CA PRO A 228 2.94 -11.42 10.95
C PRO A 228 2.80 -12.95 10.95
N HIS A 229 1.58 -13.47 10.81
CA HIS A 229 1.30 -14.90 10.88
C HIS A 229 1.27 -15.61 9.52
N ALA A 230 1.21 -14.90 8.39
CA ALA A 230 0.97 -15.55 7.09
C ALA A 230 1.64 -14.83 5.92
N ASP A 231 2.20 -15.59 4.96
CA ASP A 231 2.72 -15.05 3.69
C ASP A 231 1.70 -15.18 2.55
N ARG A 232 0.50 -14.61 2.73
CA ARG A 232 -0.58 -14.68 1.73
C ARG A 232 -0.25 -13.93 0.44
N ASN A 233 0.52 -12.85 0.57
CA ASN A 233 1.05 -12.06 -0.53
C ASN A 233 2.53 -11.75 -0.22
N PRO A 234 3.40 -11.63 -1.25
CA PRO A 234 4.83 -11.44 -1.04
C PRO A 234 5.19 -10.32 -0.05
N GLY A 235 6.01 -10.68 0.95
CA GLY A 235 6.35 -9.76 2.04
C GLY A 235 5.28 -9.72 3.13
N GLN A 236 4.50 -10.80 3.26
CA GLN A 236 3.43 -10.94 4.25
C GLN A 236 2.37 -9.83 4.16
N LEU A 237 2.06 -9.34 2.96
CA LEU A 237 1.05 -8.28 2.80
C LEU A 237 -0.36 -8.85 2.97
N ARG A 238 -1.26 -8.08 3.61
CA ARG A 238 -2.68 -8.45 3.78
C ARG A 238 -3.45 -8.46 2.47
N LEU A 239 -3.06 -7.59 1.54
CA LEU A 239 -3.66 -7.43 0.23
C LEU A 239 -2.56 -7.35 -0.85
N PRO A 240 -2.86 -7.74 -2.09
CA PRO A 240 -1.91 -7.66 -3.20
C PRO A 240 -1.56 -6.20 -3.53
N VAL A 241 -0.35 -6.00 -4.08
CA VAL A 241 0.10 -4.72 -4.66
C VAL A 241 0.25 -4.80 -6.17
N ASP A 242 0.10 -6.00 -6.71
CA ASP A 242 0.27 -6.39 -8.11
C ASP A 242 -1.06 -6.63 -8.84
N ASN A 243 -2.18 -6.30 -8.18
CA ASN A 243 -3.50 -6.32 -8.79
C ASN A 243 -3.97 -4.88 -9.07
N PRO A 244 -4.32 -4.52 -10.33
CA PRO A 244 -4.81 -3.18 -10.68
C PRO A 244 -6.24 -2.92 -10.21
N ASP A 245 -7.00 -3.94 -9.80
CA ASP A 245 -8.32 -3.76 -9.24
C ASP A 245 -8.25 -2.95 -7.93
N PRO A 246 -8.79 -1.72 -7.91
CA PRO A 246 -8.69 -0.84 -6.76
C PRO A 246 -9.47 -1.35 -5.55
N GLU A 247 -10.39 -2.30 -5.71
CA GLU A 247 -11.12 -2.92 -4.59
C GLU A 247 -10.26 -3.88 -3.77
N VAL A 248 -9.18 -4.41 -4.35
CA VAL A 248 -8.31 -5.40 -3.69
C VAL A 248 -6.85 -4.97 -3.58
N ASN A 249 -6.43 -3.91 -4.28
CA ASN A 249 -5.07 -3.38 -4.16
C ASN A 249 -4.84 -2.74 -2.78
N LEU A 250 -3.77 -3.14 -2.09
CA LEU A 250 -3.42 -2.69 -0.74
C LEU A 250 -3.37 -1.15 -0.62
N CYS A 251 -2.71 -0.48 -1.55
CA CYS A 251 -2.52 0.97 -1.48
C CYS A 251 -3.82 1.71 -1.77
N MET A 252 -4.60 1.20 -2.72
CA MET A 252 -5.84 1.85 -3.18
C MET A 252 -6.98 1.74 -2.17
N GLN A 253 -6.88 0.85 -1.16
CA GLN A 253 -7.85 0.77 -0.05
C GLN A 253 -8.10 2.10 0.67
N CYS A 254 -7.09 2.98 0.68
CA CYS A 254 -7.20 4.32 1.25
C CYS A 254 -6.91 5.42 0.23
N HIS A 255 -6.10 5.15 -0.79
CA HIS A 255 -5.77 6.10 -1.85
C HIS A 255 -6.74 6.03 -3.05
N LEU A 256 -8.04 5.93 -2.77
CA LEU A 256 -9.12 5.88 -3.77
C LEU A 256 -10.38 6.59 -3.26
N ARG A 257 -10.23 7.81 -2.74
CA ARG A 257 -11.36 8.63 -2.30
C ARG A 257 -11.66 9.70 -3.35
N LYS A 258 -12.81 10.39 -3.22
CA LYS A 258 -13.37 11.43 -4.11
C LYS A 258 -12.57 11.63 -5.41
N ILE A 259 -12.82 10.74 -6.38
CA ILE A 259 -12.06 10.60 -7.62
C ILE A 259 -12.65 11.40 -8.78
N GLU A 260 -13.89 11.86 -8.63
CA GLU A 260 -14.65 12.64 -9.62
C GLU A 260 -15.45 13.74 -8.91
N PRO A 261 -15.89 14.80 -9.62
CA PRO A 261 -16.74 15.81 -9.03
C PRO A 261 -18.12 15.24 -8.66
N SER A 262 -18.67 15.71 -7.55
CA SER A 262 -19.98 15.31 -7.06
C SER A 262 -20.78 16.53 -6.62
N GLY A 263 -22.01 16.68 -7.13
CA GLY A 263 -22.90 17.76 -6.74
C GLY A 263 -23.39 17.63 -5.29
N GLY A 264 -23.92 18.72 -4.74
CA GLY A 264 -24.52 18.77 -3.41
C GLY A 264 -23.50 18.71 -2.27
N SER A 265 -22.22 18.96 -2.54
CA SER A 265 -21.16 18.92 -1.54
C SER A 265 -21.01 20.26 -0.82
N SER A 266 -21.35 20.28 0.47
CA SER A 266 -21.05 21.43 1.35
C SER A 266 -19.55 21.63 1.60
N ARG A 267 -18.71 20.68 1.17
CA ARG A 267 -17.24 20.71 1.33
C ARG A 267 -16.50 21.04 0.03
N GLY A 268 -17.21 21.54 -0.97
CA GLY A 268 -16.60 21.98 -2.24
C GLY A 268 -16.38 20.85 -3.25
N ASN A 269 -15.90 21.20 -4.43
CA ASN A 269 -15.68 20.28 -5.54
C ASN A 269 -14.19 19.94 -5.74
N ALA A 270 -13.54 19.49 -4.66
CA ALA A 270 -12.12 19.14 -4.70
C ALA A 270 -11.89 17.62 -4.57
N PRO A 271 -10.85 17.06 -5.24
CA PRO A 271 -10.46 15.66 -5.10
C PRO A 271 -9.94 15.35 -3.70
N HIS A 272 -9.92 14.08 -3.30
CA HIS A 272 -9.28 13.69 -2.05
C HIS A 272 -8.72 12.29 -2.16
N ALA A 273 -7.42 12.11 -1.95
CA ALA A 273 -6.73 10.83 -2.12
C ALA A 273 -7.08 10.08 -3.45
N PRO A 274 -6.93 10.72 -4.63
CA PRO A 274 -7.38 10.16 -5.90
C PRO A 274 -6.31 9.27 -6.58
N GLN A 275 -5.20 8.95 -5.90
CA GLN A 275 -4.00 8.41 -6.55
C GLN A 275 -4.23 7.07 -7.26
N GLY A 276 -4.95 6.14 -6.62
CA GLY A 276 -5.30 4.84 -7.21
C GLY A 276 -6.04 5.01 -8.53
N ALA A 277 -7.10 5.83 -8.53
CA ALA A 277 -7.90 6.12 -9.71
C ALA A 277 -7.11 6.89 -10.78
N ALA A 278 -6.16 7.74 -10.39
CA ALA A 278 -5.29 8.40 -11.35
C ALA A 278 -4.41 7.39 -12.08
N VAL A 279 -3.77 6.46 -11.33
CA VAL A 279 -2.92 5.39 -11.89
C VAL A 279 -3.71 4.52 -12.88
N VAL A 280 -4.90 4.07 -12.51
CA VAL A 280 -5.72 3.17 -13.36
C VAL A 280 -6.60 3.90 -14.37
N GLY A 281 -6.51 5.23 -14.48
CA GLY A 281 -7.19 5.98 -15.54
C GLY A 281 -8.65 6.36 -15.27
N LEU A 282 -9.14 6.16 -14.04
CA LEU A 282 -10.52 6.43 -13.61
C LEU A 282 -10.74 7.84 -13.03
N ALA A 283 -9.68 8.54 -12.59
CA ALA A 283 -9.84 9.83 -11.91
C ALA A 283 -10.24 10.97 -12.86
N GLY A 284 -10.97 11.95 -12.33
CA GLY A 284 -11.27 13.24 -12.95
C GLY A 284 -12.67 13.35 -13.56
N TYR A 285 -13.10 14.57 -13.78
CA TYR A 285 -14.26 14.89 -14.60
C TYR A 285 -13.99 14.56 -16.07
N ARG A 286 -14.99 14.09 -16.82
CA ARG A 286 -14.90 13.80 -18.26
C ARG A 286 -15.63 14.92 -19.04
N PRO A 287 -14.92 15.86 -19.72
CA PRO A 287 -15.54 16.94 -20.50
C PRO A 287 -16.50 16.46 -21.61
N ALA A 288 -17.40 17.30 -22.08
CA ALA A 288 -18.25 17.00 -23.23
C ALA A 288 -17.42 16.62 -24.46
N GLY A 289 -17.70 15.47 -25.05
CA GLY A 289 -16.93 14.92 -26.18
C GLY A 289 -15.60 14.26 -25.78
N PHE A 290 -15.28 14.25 -24.48
CA PHE A 290 -14.34 13.30 -23.89
C PHE A 290 -15.02 11.92 -23.82
N VAL A 291 -14.23 10.87 -24.00
CA VAL A 291 -14.54 9.44 -24.01
C VAL A 291 -15.81 8.98 -23.26
N SER A 292 -16.41 7.87 -23.75
CA SER A 292 -17.35 7.04 -22.97
C SER A 292 -16.76 6.66 -21.60
N PRO A 293 -17.52 6.63 -20.50
CA PRO A 293 -17.07 6.21 -19.17
C PRO A 293 -16.43 4.80 -19.10
N GLU A 294 -16.57 4.00 -20.15
CA GLU A 294 -16.17 2.59 -20.22
C GLU A 294 -14.72 2.35 -20.67
N ASP A 295 -14.03 3.36 -21.24
CA ASP A 295 -12.65 3.21 -21.73
C ASP A 295 -11.65 3.93 -20.81
N GLU A 296 -10.93 3.17 -20.00
CA GLU A 296 -9.85 3.68 -19.14
C GLU A 296 -8.67 4.19 -20.01
N ILE A 297 -8.21 5.42 -19.76
CA ILE A 297 -6.94 5.90 -20.32
C ILE A 297 -5.86 5.45 -19.36
N VAL A 298 -5.33 4.24 -19.55
CA VAL A 298 -4.29 3.68 -18.68
C VAL A 298 -2.90 4.12 -19.16
N SER A 299 -2.06 4.60 -18.24
CA SER A 299 -0.66 4.93 -18.54
C SER A 299 0.23 3.69 -18.44
N THR A 300 1.46 3.77 -18.95
CA THR A 300 2.45 2.71 -18.75
C THR A 300 2.68 2.39 -17.26
N HIS A 301 2.52 3.38 -16.37
CA HIS A 301 2.65 3.19 -14.92
C HIS A 301 1.45 2.51 -14.26
N GLY A 302 0.28 2.48 -14.91
CA GLY A 302 -0.92 1.78 -14.42
C GLY A 302 -1.27 0.52 -15.20
N SER A 303 -0.38 0.07 -16.08
CA SER A 303 -0.60 -1.09 -16.97
C SER A 303 0.21 -2.31 -16.53
N GLU A 304 0.04 -3.44 -17.23
CA GLU A 304 0.83 -4.66 -17.04
C GLU A 304 2.35 -4.44 -17.17
N ALA A 305 2.79 -3.36 -17.83
CA ALA A 305 4.20 -2.97 -17.88
C ALA A 305 4.76 -2.56 -16.50
N ASN A 306 3.90 -2.22 -15.54
CA ASN A 306 4.24 -1.94 -14.14
C ASN A 306 3.51 -2.93 -13.20
N PRO A 307 4.01 -4.17 -13.05
CA PRO A 307 3.27 -5.24 -12.41
C PRO A 307 3.05 -5.03 -10.91
N ARG A 308 3.85 -4.21 -10.20
CA ARG A 308 3.64 -3.90 -8.77
C ARG A 308 3.04 -2.51 -8.52
N LEU A 309 2.56 -1.86 -9.58
CA LEU A 309 1.80 -0.60 -9.52
C LEU A 309 2.47 0.44 -8.61
N CYS A 310 1.77 0.88 -7.56
CA CYS A 310 2.26 1.85 -6.58
C CYS A 310 3.59 1.40 -5.93
N ALA A 311 3.70 0.12 -5.58
CA ALA A 311 4.83 -0.42 -4.84
C ALA A 311 6.13 -0.45 -5.66
N THR A 312 6.05 -0.49 -6.99
CA THR A 312 7.24 -0.38 -7.87
C THR A 312 8.01 0.90 -7.62
N CYS A 313 7.30 2.02 -7.45
CA CYS A 313 7.92 3.33 -7.27
C CYS A 313 8.07 3.69 -5.79
N HIS A 314 7.01 3.48 -5.02
CA HIS A 314 6.92 3.98 -3.65
C HIS A 314 7.59 3.06 -2.61
N VAL A 315 7.74 1.76 -2.89
CA VAL A 315 8.41 0.79 -1.99
C VAL A 315 9.72 0.33 -2.63
N ASN A 316 10.57 1.31 -2.95
CA ASN A 316 11.82 1.08 -3.66
C ASN A 316 12.96 0.70 -2.71
N LYS A 317 13.60 -0.44 -2.96
CA LYS A 317 14.75 -0.96 -2.21
C LYS A 317 16.04 -0.73 -2.99
N PHE A 318 17.02 -0.06 -2.39
CA PHE A 318 18.34 0.13 -2.99
C PHE A 318 19.43 0.26 -1.92
N THR A 319 20.67 -0.07 -2.28
CA THR A 319 21.82 0.03 -1.39
C THR A 319 22.55 1.34 -1.64
N VAL A 320 22.92 2.02 -0.57
CA VAL A 320 23.75 3.22 -0.58
C VAL A 320 25.16 2.80 -0.19
N ASN A 321 26.11 3.14 -1.05
CA ASN A 321 27.54 2.93 -0.83
C ASN A 321 28.28 4.27 -0.85
N ASP A 322 29.38 4.36 -0.11
CA ASP A 322 30.28 5.50 -0.16
C ASP A 322 31.06 5.55 -1.50
N ALA A 323 31.88 6.58 -1.67
CA ALA A 323 32.68 6.77 -2.88
C ALA A 323 33.74 5.66 -3.12
N GLN A 324 34.07 4.89 -2.09
CA GLN A 324 35.00 3.76 -2.13
C GLN A 324 34.28 2.42 -2.34
N GLY A 325 32.94 2.42 -2.39
CA GLY A 325 32.10 1.23 -2.54
C GLY A 325 31.78 0.52 -1.21
N GLY A 326 32.12 1.12 -0.07
CA GLY A 326 31.76 0.64 1.26
C GLY A 326 30.26 0.82 1.53
N PHE A 327 29.63 -0.15 2.18
CA PHE A 327 28.22 -0.08 2.57
C PHE A 327 27.99 1.08 3.54
N VAL A 328 26.94 1.87 3.30
CA VAL A 328 26.50 2.96 4.18
C VAL A 328 25.11 2.66 4.74
N PHE A 329 24.15 2.33 3.87
CA PHE A 329 22.74 2.22 4.25
C PHE A 329 21.94 1.36 3.28
N GLN A 330 20.99 0.60 3.79
CA GLN A 330 20.04 -0.16 2.98
C GLN A 330 18.69 0.55 2.96
N ALA A 331 18.35 1.24 1.87
CA ALA A 331 17.00 1.79 1.74
C ALA A 331 15.98 0.66 1.53
N VAL A 332 14.88 0.68 2.29
CA VAL A 332 13.83 -0.36 2.30
C VAL A 332 12.48 0.11 1.75
N GLY A 333 12.39 1.35 1.28
CA GLY A 333 11.21 1.90 0.60
C GLY A 333 10.05 2.31 1.50
N HIS A 334 10.24 2.33 2.83
CA HIS A 334 9.15 2.63 3.78
C HIS A 334 9.01 4.12 4.11
N THR A 335 9.74 5.00 3.40
CA THR A 335 9.39 6.42 3.34
C THR A 335 8.14 6.64 2.47
N PHE A 336 7.78 5.64 1.65
CA PHE A 336 6.74 5.69 0.63
C PHE A 336 6.92 6.82 -0.39
N GLY A 337 8.11 7.40 -0.48
CA GLY A 337 8.45 8.39 -1.50
C GLY A 337 8.88 7.70 -2.78
N ALA A 338 8.22 8.01 -3.90
CA ALA A 338 8.69 7.53 -5.20
C ALA A 338 10.07 8.11 -5.58
N LEU A 339 10.34 9.33 -5.13
CA LEU A 339 11.55 10.11 -5.38
C LEU A 339 11.99 10.79 -4.08
N PRO A 340 12.44 10.05 -3.04
CA PRO A 340 12.77 10.66 -1.76
C PRO A 340 13.95 11.62 -1.91
N CYS A 341 13.95 12.66 -1.07
CA CYS A 341 15.12 13.50 -0.87
C CYS A 341 16.27 12.66 -0.33
N VAL A 342 17.50 13.02 -0.68
CA VAL A 342 18.70 12.32 -0.21
C VAL A 342 19.71 13.30 0.38
N ASP A 343 20.50 12.82 1.34
CA ASP A 343 21.66 13.56 1.84
C ASP A 343 22.88 13.45 0.91
N GLY A 344 24.02 14.01 1.33
CA GLY A 344 25.26 13.99 0.55
C GLY A 344 25.85 12.60 0.33
N GLN A 345 25.40 11.57 1.05
CA GLN A 345 25.80 10.18 0.84
C GLN A 345 24.78 9.40 0.01
N GLY A 346 23.61 9.98 -0.28
CA GLY A 346 22.52 9.30 -1.01
C GLY A 346 21.51 8.61 -0.09
N VAL A 347 21.57 8.82 1.23
CA VAL A 347 20.63 8.25 2.20
C VAL A 347 19.31 9.02 2.17
N PRO A 348 18.14 8.35 2.10
CA PRO A 348 16.84 9.01 2.14
C PRO A 348 16.63 9.86 3.40
N THR A 349 16.16 11.11 3.22
CA THR A 349 15.91 12.07 4.31
C THR A 349 14.45 12.50 4.43
N GLY A 350 13.55 11.93 3.61
CA GLY A 350 12.13 12.27 3.56
C GLY A 350 11.66 12.54 2.14
N ASN A 351 10.47 13.12 1.99
CA ASN A 351 9.81 13.26 0.68
C ASN A 351 9.64 14.71 0.19
N SER A 352 9.83 15.70 1.05
CA SER A 352 9.51 17.12 0.80
C SER A 352 10.72 18.02 1.03
N GLY A 353 10.63 19.27 0.53
CA GLY A 353 11.63 20.31 0.81
C GLY A 353 12.90 20.28 -0.05
N CYS A 354 12.94 19.45 -1.09
CA CYS A 354 14.09 19.36 -2.00
C CYS A 354 13.68 19.39 -3.48
N ASP A 355 14.61 19.83 -4.33
CA ASP A 355 14.38 20.00 -5.76
C ASP A 355 14.18 18.66 -6.50
N TYR A 356 13.49 18.69 -7.63
CA TYR A 356 13.27 17.52 -8.49
C TYR A 356 14.41 17.31 -9.49
N ASN A 357 15.62 17.14 -8.98
CA ASN A 357 16.82 16.83 -9.76
C ASN A 357 17.58 15.65 -9.13
N THR A 358 18.53 15.08 -9.87
CA THR A 358 19.30 13.89 -9.44
C THR A 358 20.31 14.15 -8.33
N THR A 359 20.54 15.42 -7.96
CA THR A 359 21.42 15.79 -6.84
C THR A 359 20.65 15.80 -5.53
N SER A 360 19.41 16.28 -5.56
CA SER A 360 18.54 16.43 -4.39
C SER A 360 17.67 15.20 -4.12
N ARG A 361 17.40 14.38 -5.14
CA ARG A 361 16.55 13.19 -5.06
C ARG A 361 17.18 12.01 -5.77
N THR A 362 16.83 10.82 -5.30
CA THR A 362 17.10 9.58 -6.02
C THR A 362 15.94 9.20 -6.93
N PHE A 363 16.25 8.86 -8.17
CA PHE A 363 15.35 8.27 -9.17
C PHE A 363 15.62 6.77 -9.32
N ALA A 364 16.23 6.14 -8.31
CA ALA A 364 16.58 4.73 -8.33
C ALA A 364 15.36 3.82 -8.60
N SER A 365 14.15 4.24 -8.20
CA SER A 365 12.91 3.49 -8.46
C SER A 365 12.62 3.37 -9.95
N CYS A 366 12.79 4.45 -10.69
CA CYS A 366 12.56 4.50 -12.14
C CYS A 366 13.51 3.57 -12.91
N VAL A 367 14.77 3.48 -12.46
CA VAL A 367 15.81 2.64 -13.07
C VAL A 367 15.69 1.19 -12.60
N GLY A 368 15.45 0.97 -11.31
CA GLY A 368 15.29 -0.34 -10.70
C GLY A 368 14.07 -1.11 -11.23
N ALA A 369 13.03 -0.39 -11.65
CA ALA A 369 11.89 -0.96 -12.37
C ALA A 369 12.22 -1.37 -13.82
N GLY A 370 13.34 -0.93 -14.39
CA GLY A 370 13.72 -1.18 -15.78
C GLY A 370 13.01 -0.31 -16.81
N CYS A 371 12.13 0.61 -16.39
CA CYS A 371 11.35 1.45 -17.31
C CYS A 371 12.14 2.66 -17.84
N HIS A 372 13.11 3.17 -17.08
CA HIS A 372 13.97 4.28 -17.48
C HIS A 372 15.44 3.88 -17.50
N ALA A 373 16.12 4.21 -18.61
CA ALA A 373 17.52 3.80 -18.83
C ALA A 373 18.49 4.34 -17.76
N THR A 374 18.27 5.57 -17.29
CA THR A 374 19.09 6.19 -16.23
C THR A 374 18.25 7.13 -15.38
N GLN A 375 18.76 7.47 -14.19
CA GLN A 375 18.14 8.46 -13.30
C GLN A 375 18.03 9.84 -13.98
N ALA A 376 19.02 10.23 -14.78
CA ALA A 376 19.01 11.48 -15.53
C ALA A 376 17.92 11.51 -16.62
N VAL A 377 17.69 10.39 -17.31
CA VAL A 377 16.59 10.27 -18.29
C VAL A 377 15.23 10.41 -17.59
N ALA A 378 15.05 9.76 -16.43
CA ALA A 378 13.81 9.89 -15.65
C ALA A 378 13.59 11.33 -15.15
N SER A 379 14.63 11.98 -14.62
CA SER A 379 14.58 13.36 -14.15
C SER A 379 14.26 14.35 -15.29
N THR A 380 14.85 14.16 -16.47
CA THR A 380 14.57 14.99 -17.65
C THR A 380 13.12 14.82 -18.15
N ALA A 381 12.61 13.58 -18.17
CA ALA A 381 11.23 13.31 -18.52
C ALA A 381 10.25 13.95 -17.53
N LEU A 382 10.54 13.88 -16.22
CA LEU A 382 9.74 14.55 -15.19
C LEU A 382 9.74 16.07 -15.37
N PHE A 383 10.91 16.68 -15.63
CA PHE A 383 11.01 18.11 -15.89
C PHE A 383 10.12 18.52 -17.08
N SER A 384 10.22 17.81 -18.21
CA SER A 384 9.40 18.07 -19.38
C SER A 384 7.91 17.92 -19.11
N LEU A 385 7.50 16.89 -18.35
CA LEU A 385 6.11 16.68 -17.98
C LEU A 385 5.58 17.84 -17.14
N ARG A 386 6.30 18.24 -16.10
CA ARG A 386 5.93 19.36 -15.22
C ARG A 386 5.74 20.66 -15.99
N THR A 387 6.65 20.97 -16.93
CA THR A 387 6.51 22.16 -17.79
C THR A 387 5.22 22.13 -18.60
N GLN A 388 4.92 21.01 -19.27
CA GLN A 388 3.68 20.88 -20.05
C GLN A 388 2.42 20.98 -19.18
N MET A 389 2.44 20.33 -18.01
CA MET A 389 1.32 20.37 -17.07
C MET A 389 1.06 21.77 -16.54
N ASN A 390 2.11 22.53 -16.18
CA ASN A 390 1.95 23.91 -15.73
C ASN A 390 1.44 24.81 -16.86
N GLN A 391 1.91 24.65 -18.10
CA GLN A 391 1.39 25.40 -19.25
C GLN A 391 -0.13 25.20 -19.45
N LEU A 392 -0.62 23.97 -19.28
CA LEU A 392 -2.05 23.66 -19.36
C LEU A 392 -2.83 24.14 -18.13
N ALA A 393 -2.33 23.85 -16.92
CA ALA A 393 -2.97 24.23 -15.66
C ALA A 393 -3.12 25.74 -15.53
N ASP A 394 -2.11 26.52 -15.93
CA ASP A 394 -2.13 27.99 -15.90
C ASP A 394 -3.16 28.61 -16.85
N GLN A 395 -3.61 27.89 -17.90
CA GLN A 395 -4.74 28.34 -18.69
C GLN A 395 -6.04 28.25 -17.90
N LEU A 396 -6.20 27.20 -17.10
CA LEU A 396 -7.41 26.94 -16.32
C LEU A 396 -7.44 27.80 -15.06
N TRP A 397 -6.38 27.78 -14.26
CA TRP A 397 -6.32 28.47 -12.98
C TRP A 397 -4.89 28.79 -12.53
N ILE A 398 -4.72 30.04 -12.08
CA ILE A 398 -3.56 30.51 -11.34
C ILE A 398 -4.06 31.00 -9.98
N ASP A 399 -3.83 30.19 -8.97
CA ASP A 399 -4.03 30.57 -7.56
C ASP A 399 -2.97 31.60 -7.17
N SER A 400 -3.35 32.88 -7.15
CA SER A 400 -2.38 33.96 -6.93
C SER A 400 -2.23 34.34 -5.46
N ASN A 401 -3.19 33.95 -4.62
CA ASN A 401 -3.16 34.19 -3.18
C ASN A 401 -2.83 32.93 -2.35
N ASN A 402 -2.67 31.78 -3.01
CA ASN A 402 -2.34 30.48 -2.43
C ASN A 402 -3.36 29.99 -1.39
N ASN A 403 -4.65 30.28 -1.61
CA ASN A 403 -5.73 29.85 -0.72
C ASN A 403 -6.42 28.54 -1.17
N GLU A 404 -5.92 27.93 -2.25
CA GLU A 404 -6.45 26.70 -2.85
C GLU A 404 -7.93 26.78 -3.31
N THR A 405 -8.45 27.99 -3.46
CA THR A 405 -9.84 28.30 -3.79
C THR A 405 -9.89 29.19 -5.02
N ILE A 406 -10.78 28.90 -5.96
CA ILE A 406 -10.89 29.71 -7.17
C ILE A 406 -11.62 31.01 -6.83
N ASP A 407 -10.87 32.11 -6.85
CA ASP A 407 -11.39 33.45 -6.69
C ASP A 407 -11.71 34.10 -8.04
N ALA A 408 -12.65 35.05 -8.03
CA ALA A 408 -12.97 35.81 -9.23
C ALA A 408 -11.77 36.69 -9.65
N ALA A 409 -11.55 36.80 -10.96
CA ALA A 409 -10.53 37.70 -11.50
C ALA A 409 -10.80 39.16 -11.05
N PRO A 410 -9.78 39.94 -10.68
CA PRO A 410 -8.35 39.69 -10.89
C PRO A 410 -7.62 39.06 -9.69
N THR A 411 -8.33 38.59 -8.65
CA THR A 411 -7.66 37.96 -7.50
C THR A 411 -6.86 36.75 -7.95
N ASP A 412 -7.50 35.88 -8.73
CA ASP A 412 -6.85 34.77 -9.42
C ASP A 412 -6.78 35.00 -10.94
N GLY A 413 -5.96 34.19 -11.60
CA GLY A 413 -5.82 34.15 -13.06
C GLY A 413 -6.39 32.88 -13.70
N GLY A 414 -6.43 32.87 -15.03
CA GLY A 414 -6.91 31.74 -15.83
C GLY A 414 -8.41 31.81 -16.16
N MET A 415 -8.86 30.85 -16.96
CA MET A 415 -10.24 30.74 -17.44
C MET A 415 -11.24 30.66 -16.29
N LEU A 416 -10.93 29.89 -15.24
CA LEU A 416 -11.86 29.67 -14.12
C LEU A 416 -12.07 30.94 -13.28
N ALA A 417 -11.04 31.75 -13.08
CA ALA A 417 -11.17 33.04 -12.40
C ALA A 417 -12.04 34.04 -13.22
N ILE A 418 -11.90 34.02 -14.54
CA ILE A 418 -12.75 34.82 -15.46
C ILE A 418 -14.19 34.32 -15.40
N ILE A 419 -14.40 33.01 -15.48
CA ILE A 419 -15.73 32.40 -15.42
C ILE A 419 -16.40 32.70 -14.08
N LYS A 420 -15.67 32.62 -12.97
CA LYS A 420 -16.20 32.96 -11.64
C LYS A 420 -16.70 34.41 -11.55
N ARG A 421 -16.04 35.33 -12.27
CA ARG A 421 -16.44 36.74 -12.35
C ARG A 421 -17.65 36.96 -13.26
N ASP A 422 -17.62 36.39 -14.47
CA ASP A 422 -18.56 36.73 -15.55
C ASP A 422 -19.81 35.84 -15.57
N PHE A 423 -19.73 34.64 -15.00
CA PHE A 423 -20.83 33.66 -14.91
C PHE A 423 -21.05 33.21 -13.45
N PRO A 424 -21.60 34.08 -12.59
CA PRO A 424 -21.88 33.73 -11.19
C PRO A 424 -22.74 32.47 -11.10
N GLY A 425 -22.27 31.47 -10.34
CA GLY A 425 -22.94 30.17 -10.21
C GLY A 425 -22.38 29.06 -11.11
N ALA A 426 -21.54 29.37 -12.10
CA ALA A 426 -20.87 28.35 -12.90
C ALA A 426 -19.83 27.53 -12.12
N ILE A 427 -19.35 28.01 -10.97
CA ILE A 427 -18.51 27.21 -10.06
C ILE A 427 -19.24 27.18 -8.72
N ASN A 428 -19.94 26.07 -8.47
CA ASN A 428 -20.85 25.90 -7.35
C ASN A 428 -21.04 24.43 -6.95
N ALA A 429 -20.09 23.90 -6.20
CA ALA A 429 -20.14 22.55 -5.64
C ALA A 429 -21.38 22.24 -4.76
N SER A 430 -22.10 23.26 -4.30
CA SER A 430 -23.25 23.09 -3.39
C SER A 430 -24.54 22.80 -4.14
N ASP A 431 -24.60 23.09 -5.44
CA ASP A 431 -25.73 22.67 -6.24
C ASP A 431 -25.54 21.23 -6.72
N ASN A 432 -26.63 20.59 -7.13
CA ASN A 432 -26.61 19.19 -7.57
C ASN A 432 -26.23 19.07 -9.05
N VAL A 433 -25.60 20.09 -9.66
CA VAL A 433 -25.28 20.16 -11.09
C VAL A 433 -23.78 20.31 -11.26
N ILE A 434 -23.15 19.39 -11.99
CA ILE A 434 -21.74 19.56 -12.36
C ILE A 434 -21.69 20.32 -13.68
N SER A 435 -21.33 21.60 -13.63
CA SER A 435 -21.07 22.37 -14.84
C SER A 435 -19.68 22.04 -15.42
N PRO A 436 -19.40 22.44 -16.68
CA PRO A 436 -18.05 22.36 -17.24
C PRO A 436 -16.98 23.07 -16.39
N ALA A 437 -17.32 24.19 -15.75
CA ALA A 437 -16.38 24.91 -14.89
C ALA A 437 -16.14 24.20 -13.55
N ASP A 438 -17.15 23.54 -12.97
CA ASP A 438 -16.96 22.65 -11.81
C ASP A 438 -16.04 21.48 -12.17
N GLY A 439 -16.28 20.85 -13.32
CA GLY A 439 -15.45 19.76 -13.82
C GLY A 439 -14.00 20.17 -14.06
N ALA A 440 -13.78 21.35 -14.64
CA ALA A 440 -12.46 21.92 -14.85
C ALA A 440 -11.76 22.31 -13.53
N GLU A 441 -12.48 22.86 -12.54
CA GLU A 441 -11.97 23.07 -11.18
C GLU A 441 -11.45 21.75 -10.59
N PHE A 442 -12.25 20.69 -10.68
CA PHE A 442 -11.88 19.39 -10.13
C PHE A 442 -10.59 18.87 -10.77
N ASN A 443 -10.50 18.89 -12.10
CA ASN A 443 -9.35 18.36 -12.84
C ASN A 443 -8.07 19.18 -12.62
N VAL A 444 -8.15 20.52 -12.54
CA VAL A 444 -6.97 21.34 -12.25
C VAL A 444 -6.49 21.16 -10.80
N LYS A 445 -7.41 20.96 -9.84
CA LYS A 445 -7.06 20.60 -8.46
C LYS A 445 -6.50 19.17 -8.36
N LEU A 446 -6.93 18.28 -9.26
CA LEU A 446 -6.45 16.90 -9.32
C LEU A 446 -5.00 16.82 -9.81
N PHE A 447 -4.68 17.44 -10.95
CA PHE A 447 -3.39 17.25 -11.62
C PHE A 447 -2.46 18.47 -11.65
N GLY A 448 -2.96 19.67 -11.34
CA GLY A 448 -2.16 20.88 -11.36
C GLY A 448 -1.16 20.92 -10.21
N GLU A 449 0.12 21.10 -10.53
CA GLU A 449 1.17 21.25 -9.53
C GLU A 449 0.94 22.52 -8.69
N GLY A 450 0.95 22.38 -7.36
CA GLY A 450 0.77 23.50 -6.44
C GLY A 450 -0.64 24.10 -6.39
N ARG A 451 -1.64 23.42 -6.98
CA ARG A 451 -3.03 23.93 -7.04
C ARG A 451 -3.90 23.47 -5.88
N TYR A 452 -3.66 22.29 -5.33
CA TYR A 452 -4.48 21.76 -4.24
C TYR A 452 -3.74 20.72 -3.39
N GLY A 453 -3.90 20.81 -2.08
CA GLY A 453 -3.17 20.02 -1.09
C GLY A 453 -3.52 18.52 -1.07
N ASN A 454 -4.72 18.14 -1.53
CA ASN A 454 -5.23 16.76 -1.53
C ASN A 454 -5.48 16.16 -2.93
N GLY A 455 -4.95 16.80 -3.98
CA GLY A 455 -4.99 16.25 -5.35
C GLY A 455 -4.14 14.99 -5.50
N ASP A 456 -3.89 14.59 -6.76
CA ASP A 456 -3.08 13.42 -7.08
C ASP A 456 -1.63 13.59 -6.60
N LYS A 457 -1.07 14.80 -6.76
CA LYS A 457 0.27 15.20 -6.29
C LYS A 457 1.44 14.35 -6.77
N SER A 458 1.23 13.49 -7.77
CA SER A 458 2.31 12.77 -8.45
C SER A 458 3.05 13.62 -9.49
N LEU A 459 2.73 14.91 -9.62
CA LEU A 459 3.16 15.76 -10.73
C LEU A 459 2.69 15.21 -12.09
N ALA A 460 1.48 14.64 -12.09
CA ALA A 460 0.87 13.89 -13.18
C ALA A 460 1.61 12.60 -13.61
N VAL A 461 2.63 12.16 -12.88
CA VAL A 461 3.39 10.95 -13.20
C VAL A 461 2.51 9.70 -13.16
N HIS A 462 1.53 9.61 -12.26
CA HIS A 462 0.60 8.46 -12.24
C HIS A 462 -0.04 8.23 -13.60
N ASN A 463 -0.44 9.30 -14.29
CA ASN A 463 -1.02 9.20 -15.62
C ASN A 463 -0.84 10.47 -16.46
N PRO A 464 0.32 10.62 -17.12
CA PRO A 464 0.61 11.84 -17.89
C PRO A 464 -0.27 12.00 -19.13
N PHE A 465 -0.84 10.90 -19.64
CA PHE A 465 -1.73 10.94 -20.81
C PHE A 465 -3.12 11.42 -20.42
N LEU A 466 -3.71 10.82 -19.38
CA LEU A 466 -4.99 11.24 -18.83
C LEU A 466 -4.94 12.70 -18.36
N ALA A 467 -3.93 13.06 -17.56
CA ALA A 467 -3.82 14.40 -16.98
C ALA A 467 -3.78 15.49 -18.07
N LYS A 468 -2.91 15.33 -19.08
CA LYS A 468 -2.82 16.28 -20.19
C LYS A 468 -4.10 16.35 -21.00
N ALA A 469 -4.70 15.20 -21.32
CA ALA A 469 -5.92 15.16 -22.11
C ALA A 469 -7.10 15.80 -21.37
N LEU A 470 -7.25 15.57 -20.06
CA LEU A 470 -8.29 16.17 -19.26
C LEU A 470 -8.16 17.69 -19.19
N LEU A 471 -6.98 18.23 -18.88
CA LEU A 471 -6.79 19.68 -18.83
C LEU A 471 -6.99 20.33 -20.21
N ALA A 472 -6.49 19.71 -21.28
CA ALA A 472 -6.68 20.20 -22.65
C ALA A 472 -8.16 20.15 -23.11
N ALA A 473 -8.89 19.09 -22.74
CA ALA A 473 -10.30 18.97 -23.03
C ALA A 473 -11.13 19.98 -22.22
N ASN A 474 -10.80 20.21 -20.94
CA ASN A 474 -11.42 21.27 -20.16
C ASN A 474 -11.20 22.64 -20.80
N ILE A 475 -9.97 22.98 -21.21
CA ILE A 475 -9.71 24.24 -21.92
C ILE A 475 -10.65 24.39 -23.12
N THR A 476 -10.75 23.36 -23.96
CA THR A 476 -11.61 23.37 -25.16
C THR A 476 -13.09 23.56 -24.79
N GLU A 477 -13.57 22.82 -23.80
CA GLU A 477 -14.96 22.88 -23.34
C GLU A 477 -15.29 24.27 -22.75
N LEU A 478 -14.42 24.84 -21.92
CA LEU A 478 -14.63 26.17 -21.35
C LEU A 478 -14.69 27.26 -22.43
N GLN A 479 -13.85 27.18 -23.45
CA GLN A 479 -13.90 28.09 -24.60
C GLN A 479 -15.24 28.01 -25.34
N GLN A 480 -15.76 26.79 -25.54
CA GLN A 480 -17.02 26.56 -26.25
C GLN A 480 -18.23 26.98 -25.42
N THR A 481 -18.24 26.71 -24.12
CA THR A 481 -19.39 26.98 -23.23
C THR A 481 -19.46 28.43 -22.79
N TYR A 482 -18.31 29.04 -22.44
CA TYR A 482 -18.27 30.36 -21.80
C TYR A 482 -17.64 31.46 -22.68
N GLY A 483 -17.13 31.13 -23.86
CA GLY A 483 -16.50 32.10 -24.76
C GLY A 483 -15.19 32.71 -24.23
N VAL A 484 -14.60 32.12 -23.18
CA VAL A 484 -13.29 32.52 -22.66
C VAL A 484 -12.19 32.15 -23.66
N SER A 485 -11.07 32.86 -23.61
CA SER A 485 -9.92 32.64 -24.50
C SER A 485 -8.72 32.10 -23.73
N LEU A 486 -7.77 31.49 -24.45
CA LEU A 486 -6.47 31.15 -23.87
C LEU A 486 -5.81 32.39 -23.29
N ARG A 487 -5.23 32.24 -22.09
CA ARG A 487 -4.38 33.26 -21.48
C ARG A 487 -3.07 33.41 -22.27
N ASP A 488 -2.49 32.29 -22.66
CA ASP A 488 -1.30 32.25 -23.52
C ASP A 488 -1.64 31.51 -24.83
N PRO A 489 -1.81 32.23 -25.96
CA PRO A 489 -2.06 31.62 -27.26
C PRO A 489 -0.97 30.63 -27.70
N GLY A 490 0.26 30.73 -27.19
CA GLY A 490 1.35 29.80 -27.46
C GLY A 490 1.08 28.37 -27.01
N VAL A 491 0.13 28.17 -26.08
CA VAL A 491 -0.24 26.86 -25.54
C VAL A 491 -1.22 26.10 -26.47
N ALA A 492 -1.80 26.75 -27.48
CA ALA A 492 -2.76 26.12 -28.40
C ALA A 492 -2.23 24.83 -29.06
N GLY A 493 -0.95 24.81 -29.45
CA GLY A 493 -0.31 23.61 -30.01
C GLY A 493 -0.27 22.44 -29.02
N LEU A 494 0.06 22.72 -27.74
CA LEU A 494 0.10 21.71 -26.69
C LEU A 494 -1.30 21.17 -26.34
N VAL A 495 -2.33 22.02 -26.36
CA VAL A 495 -3.73 21.59 -26.19
C VAL A 495 -4.10 20.57 -27.26
N GLN A 496 -3.84 20.90 -28.53
CA GLN A 496 -4.14 20.03 -29.66
C GLN A 496 -3.33 18.72 -29.59
N GLU A 497 -2.03 18.81 -29.31
CA GLU A 497 -1.16 17.64 -29.17
C GLU A 497 -1.63 16.69 -28.06
N SER A 498 -2.06 17.23 -26.93
CA SER A 498 -2.51 16.45 -25.77
C SER A 498 -3.76 15.63 -26.08
N ILE A 499 -4.71 16.23 -26.82
CA ILE A 499 -5.92 15.55 -27.31
C ILE A 499 -5.56 14.47 -28.35
N ASP A 500 -4.70 14.81 -29.32
CA ASP A 500 -4.34 13.89 -30.40
C ASP A 500 -3.47 12.72 -29.92
N ALA A 501 -2.65 12.91 -28.89
CA ALA A 501 -1.84 11.84 -28.30
C ALA A 501 -2.69 10.69 -27.75
N VAL A 502 -3.84 11.02 -27.15
CA VAL A 502 -4.78 10.03 -26.63
C VAL A 502 -5.55 9.36 -27.78
N ARG A 503 -5.98 10.11 -28.81
CA ARG A 503 -6.58 9.55 -30.05
C ARG A 503 -5.70 8.50 -30.71
N ARG A 504 -4.39 8.77 -30.82
CA ARG A 504 -3.44 7.82 -31.44
C ARG A 504 -3.30 6.53 -30.65
N ARG A 505 -3.41 6.60 -29.32
CA ARG A 505 -3.26 5.43 -28.43
C ARG A 505 -4.50 4.55 -28.41
N GLN A 506 -5.68 5.16 -28.56
CA GLN A 506 -6.96 4.46 -28.56
C GLN A 506 -7.87 5.12 -29.62
N PRO A 507 -7.93 4.56 -30.85
CA PRO A 507 -8.60 5.21 -32.00
C PRO A 507 -10.11 5.48 -31.82
N GLY A 508 -10.77 4.86 -30.83
CA GLY A 508 -12.21 5.02 -30.56
C GLY A 508 -12.60 6.21 -29.67
N LEU A 509 -11.63 6.93 -29.10
CA LEU A 509 -11.86 7.80 -27.93
C LEU A 509 -12.50 9.17 -28.18
N PHE A 510 -12.38 9.71 -29.39
CA PHE A 510 -12.93 11.03 -29.72
C PHE A 510 -13.85 10.91 -30.92
N ARG A 511 -15.15 10.69 -30.68
CA ARG A 511 -16.12 10.88 -31.75
C ARG A 511 -16.21 12.37 -32.02
N THR A 512 -15.62 12.80 -33.13
CA THR A 512 -15.86 14.14 -33.67
C THR A 512 -17.36 14.26 -33.91
N GLY A 513 -18.03 15.08 -33.12
CA GLY A 513 -19.45 15.37 -33.29
C GLY A 513 -19.65 16.00 -34.67
N HIS A 514 -20.02 15.19 -35.65
CA HIS A 514 -20.67 15.54 -36.91
C HIS A 514 -21.45 14.30 -37.40
N GLY A 515 -22.78 14.37 -37.28
CA GLY A 515 -23.71 13.57 -38.10
C GLY A 515 -24.58 12.52 -37.40
N ARG A 516 -25.59 12.93 -36.65
CA ARG A 516 -27.02 13.04 -37.07
C ARG A 516 -27.90 13.43 -35.91
#